data_AF-A0A7C9CM44-F1
#
_entry.id   AF-A0A7C9CM44-F1
#
_cell.length_a   1.000
_cell.length_b   1.000
_cell.length_c   1.000
_cell.angle_alpha   90.00
_cell.angle_beta   90.00
_cell.angle_gamma   90.00
#
_symmetry.space_group_name_H-M   'P 1'
#
loop_
_entity.id
_entity.type
_entity.pdbx_description
1 polymer ?
#
loop_
_entity_poly.entity_id
_entity_poly.type
_entity_poly.pdbx_seq_one_letter_code
_entity_poly.pdbx_strand_id
1 'polypeptide(L)'
;SSSSNNKVCVLPLHSFCVLIFQIQCDFDCFRWLKIIVHFECFQITCSKTCVAMNCDTVGIKYGKYCGVGHSGCPGEKACDDLDACCQIHDDCVGKHGMTNIKCHEKFKKCIKKVHKSGKVGFSIDCPYDVAVPTMVQGMDLAILMSQMAGPKLEL
;
A
#
# COMPACT_ATOMS: atom_id res chain seq x y z
N SER A 1 20.12 11.77 -4.09
CA SER A 1 20.44 10.53 -4.82
C SER A 1 19.17 9.87 -5.34
N SER A 2 19.00 9.99 -6.66
CA SER A 2 18.11 9.30 -7.62
C SER A 2 16.87 8.56 -7.09
N SER A 3 15.70 9.16 -7.32
CA SER A 3 14.38 8.51 -7.20
C SER A 3 14.18 7.57 -8.39
N SER A 4 13.89 6.30 -8.13
CA SER A 4 13.63 5.30 -9.18
C SER A 4 12.12 5.24 -9.36
N ASN A 5 11.62 5.85 -10.43
CA ASN A 5 10.20 6.04 -10.68
C ASN A 5 9.62 4.82 -11.41
N ASN A 6 8.89 3.95 -10.72
CA ASN A 6 8.06 2.96 -11.39
C ASN A 6 6.65 3.55 -11.57
N LYS A 7 6.33 3.91 -12.81
CA LYS A 7 5.06 4.56 -13.19
C LYS A 7 4.00 3.50 -13.49
N VAL A 8 2.83 3.61 -12.85
CA VAL A 8 1.63 2.84 -13.22
C VAL A 8 0.59 3.80 -13.77
N CYS A 9 0.06 3.47 -14.95
CA CYS A 9 -0.82 4.33 -15.74
C CYS A 9 -2.24 3.75 -15.67
N VAL A 10 -3.20 4.48 -15.09
CA VAL A 10 -4.62 4.11 -15.08
C VAL A 10 -5.39 5.13 -15.93
N LEU A 11 -6.05 4.65 -17.00
CA LEU A 11 -6.89 5.48 -17.87
C LEU A 11 -8.19 5.86 -17.14
N PRO A 12 -8.66 7.11 -17.24
CA PRO A 12 -9.96 7.47 -16.69
C PRO A 12 -11.06 6.78 -17.51
N LEU A 13 -11.99 6.10 -16.82
CA LEU A 13 -13.19 5.53 -17.42
C LEU A 13 -14.06 6.66 -17.99
N HIS A 14 -13.89 7.01 -19.27
CA HIS A 14 -15.01 7.49 -20.08
C HIS A 14 -14.70 7.20 -21.55
N SER A 15 -15.44 6.21 -22.08
CA SER A 15 -15.52 5.77 -23.48
C SER A 15 -14.71 4.51 -23.85
N PHE A 16 -15.47 3.40 -23.90
CA PHE A 16 -15.25 2.14 -24.61
C PHE A 16 -13.93 1.96 -25.40
N CYS A 17 -13.03 1.09 -24.92
CA CYS A 17 -12.51 -0.05 -25.68
C CYS A 17 -11.66 -0.97 -24.79
N VAL A 18 -12.04 -2.24 -24.73
CA VAL A 18 -11.27 -3.33 -24.11
C VAL A 18 -10.10 -3.67 -25.04
N LEU A 19 -8.86 -3.36 -24.66
CA LEU A 19 -7.67 -4.12 -25.08
C LEU A 19 -6.62 -4.05 -23.97
N ILE A 20 -6.37 -5.19 -23.33
CA ILE A 20 -5.29 -5.43 -22.38
C ILE A 20 -4.00 -5.52 -23.19
N PHE A 21 -3.08 -4.58 -23.02
CA PHE A 21 -1.65 -4.79 -23.30
C PHE A 21 -0.84 -4.21 -22.14
N GLN A 22 -0.19 -5.11 -21.39
CA GLN A 22 0.89 -4.82 -20.44
C GLN A 22 2.07 -4.25 -21.24
N ILE A 23 2.17 -2.92 -21.33
CA ILE A 23 3.33 -2.26 -21.93
C ILE A 23 4.15 -1.65 -20.79
N GLN A 24 5.30 -2.29 -20.54
CA GLN A 24 6.40 -1.77 -19.74
C GLN A 24 6.71 -0.33 -20.21
N CYS A 25 6.53 0.67 -19.34
CA CYS A 25 6.80 2.08 -19.69
C CYS A 25 8.31 2.34 -19.77
N ASP A 26 8.93 1.92 -20.86
CA ASP A 26 10.31 2.26 -21.23
C ASP A 26 10.29 2.95 -22.59
N PHE A 27 10.09 4.28 -22.60
CA PHE A 27 10.77 5.25 -23.47
C PHE A 27 10.21 6.64 -23.21
N ASP A 28 11.07 7.63 -23.39
CA ASP A 28 10.80 9.05 -23.24
C ASP A 28 9.40 9.50 -23.64
N CYS A 29 8.80 10.26 -22.71
CA CYS A 29 7.69 11.19 -22.91
C CYS A 29 7.87 11.92 -24.26
N PHE A 30 7.28 11.36 -25.32
CA PHE A 30 7.39 11.91 -26.66
C PHE A 30 6.66 13.25 -26.68
N ARG A 31 7.46 14.29 -26.47
CA ARG A 31 7.30 15.63 -27.04
C ARG A 31 6.67 15.46 -28.43
N TRP A 32 5.62 16.25 -28.71
CA TRP A 32 4.78 16.28 -29.93
C TRP A 32 3.44 15.52 -29.85
N LEU A 33 2.42 16.16 -29.27
CA LEU A 33 1.27 16.74 -30.02
C LEU A 33 0.28 17.37 -29.04
N LYS A 34 0.00 18.67 -29.19
CA LYS A 34 -1.00 19.42 -28.42
C LYS A 34 -2.43 18.96 -28.75
N ILE A 35 -2.98 17.95 -28.10
CA ILE A 35 -4.44 17.74 -27.96
C ILE A 35 -4.74 17.18 -26.55
N ILE A 36 -5.84 17.65 -25.97
CA ILE A 36 -6.27 17.58 -24.57
C ILE A 36 -6.47 16.14 -24.07
N VAL A 37 -5.41 15.49 -23.58
CA VAL A 37 -5.48 14.45 -22.54
C VAL A 37 -4.32 14.70 -21.60
N HIS A 38 -4.57 15.41 -20.50
CA HIS A 38 -3.59 15.51 -19.44
C HIS A 38 -3.54 14.15 -18.74
N PHE A 39 -2.60 13.31 -19.18
CA PHE A 39 -2.37 12.01 -18.57
C PHE A 39 -1.60 12.23 -17.26
N GLU A 40 -2.33 12.48 -16.18
CA GLU A 40 -1.78 12.57 -14.83
C GLU A 40 -1.34 11.17 -14.41
N CYS A 41 -0.10 10.81 -14.72
CA CYS A 41 0.55 9.69 -14.06
C CYS A 41 0.68 10.04 -12.58
N PHE A 42 -0.19 9.47 -11.75
CA PHE A 42 -0.09 9.61 -10.30
C PHE A 42 1.30 9.12 -9.87
N GLN A 43 2.15 10.06 -9.44
CA GLN A 43 3.45 9.74 -8.88
C GLN A 43 3.20 9.00 -7.56
N ILE A 44 3.17 7.67 -7.59
CA ILE A 44 3.21 6.88 -6.36
C ILE A 44 4.57 7.16 -5.74
N THR A 45 4.57 8.09 -4.78
CA THR A 45 5.76 8.42 -4.01
C THR A 45 6.01 7.22 -3.11
N CYS A 46 7.01 6.41 -3.47
CA CYS A 46 7.44 5.27 -2.68
C CYS A 46 8.50 5.70 -1.65
N SER A 47 8.51 5.04 -0.49
CA SER A 47 9.46 5.32 0.58
C SER A 47 10.77 4.56 0.38
N LYS A 48 11.90 5.24 0.57
CA LYS A 48 13.24 4.64 0.70
C LYS A 48 13.77 4.67 2.12
N THR A 49 13.05 5.32 3.04
CA THR A 49 13.49 5.57 4.41
C THR A 49 12.48 5.02 5.42
N CYS A 50 12.98 4.59 6.56
CA CYS A 50 12.13 4.15 7.67
C CYS A 50 11.56 5.38 8.37
N VAL A 51 10.23 5.53 8.36
CA VAL A 51 9.53 6.63 9.03
C VAL A 51 8.67 6.12 10.17
N ALA A 52 8.47 6.94 11.19
CA ALA A 52 7.61 6.65 12.33
C ALA A 52 6.78 7.91 12.61
N MET A 53 5.52 7.92 12.17
CA MET A 53 4.63 9.07 12.27
C MET A 53 3.21 8.61 12.60
N ASN A 54 2.50 9.40 13.43
CA ASN A 54 1.08 9.21 13.76
C ASN A 54 0.74 7.81 14.29
N CYS A 55 1.60 7.24 15.14
CA CYS A 55 1.59 5.81 15.47
C CYS A 55 0.40 5.35 16.32
N ASP A 56 -0.32 6.28 16.92
CA ASP A 56 -1.54 6.12 17.70
C ASP A 56 -2.82 6.42 16.90
N THR A 57 -2.72 6.64 15.58
CA THR A 57 -3.86 6.93 14.71
C THR A 57 -3.89 6.04 13.47
N VAL A 58 -5.07 5.90 12.86
CA VAL A 58 -5.25 5.13 11.60
C VAL A 58 -4.42 5.72 10.43
N GLY A 59 -3.96 6.97 10.55
CA GLY A 59 -3.04 7.62 9.60
C GLY A 59 -1.55 7.29 9.83
N ILE A 60 -1.25 6.18 10.51
CA ILE A 60 0.11 5.71 10.80
C ILE A 60 0.95 5.58 9.53
N LYS A 61 2.20 6.08 9.61
CA LYS A 61 3.27 5.73 8.67
C LYS A 61 4.41 5.11 9.46
N TYR A 62 4.60 3.82 9.27
CA TYR A 62 5.58 3.02 9.98
C TYR A 62 6.48 2.28 8.99
N GLY A 63 7.79 2.42 9.16
CA GLY A 63 8.77 1.84 8.26
C GLY A 63 8.64 2.38 6.84
N LYS A 64 8.81 1.52 5.85
CA LYS A 64 8.66 1.88 4.43
C LYS A 64 7.29 1.49 3.87
N TYR A 65 6.60 0.53 4.47
CA TYR A 65 5.43 -0.14 3.88
C TYR A 65 4.14 0.00 4.68
N CYS A 66 4.19 0.33 5.97
CA CYS A 66 2.97 0.39 6.76
C CYS A 66 2.31 1.77 6.67
N GLY A 67 1.13 1.82 6.05
CA GLY A 67 0.24 2.97 6.09
C GLY A 67 -0.64 3.06 4.85
N VAL A 68 -1.82 3.66 4.97
CA VAL A 68 -2.71 3.82 3.81
C VAL A 68 -2.04 4.75 2.79
N GLY A 69 -1.79 4.24 1.58
CA GLY A 69 -1.11 4.99 0.53
C GLY A 69 0.38 5.23 0.79
N HIS A 70 0.99 4.49 1.72
CA HIS A 70 2.43 4.57 2.02
C HIS A 70 3.06 3.19 1.75
N SER A 71 3.94 3.11 0.75
CA SER A 71 4.59 1.85 0.38
C SER A 71 6.06 2.08 0.02
N GLY A 72 6.89 1.04 0.15
CA GLY A 72 8.32 1.13 -0.11
C GLY A 72 8.66 1.01 -1.59
N CYS A 73 9.81 1.58 -1.99
CA CYS A 73 10.25 1.46 -3.37
C CYS A 73 10.63 0.02 -3.75
N PRO A 74 10.55 -0.35 -5.04
CA PRO A 74 10.96 -1.67 -5.52
C PRO A 74 12.41 -1.98 -5.13
N GLY A 75 12.63 -3.16 -4.56
CA GLY A 75 13.94 -3.62 -4.09
C GLY A 75 14.34 -3.12 -2.70
N GLU A 76 13.57 -2.23 -2.07
CA GLU A 76 13.80 -1.84 -0.70
C GLU A 76 13.49 -2.99 0.27
N LYS A 77 14.34 -3.14 1.29
CA LYS A 77 14.08 -4.05 2.40
C LYS A 77 13.24 -3.34 3.46
N ALA A 78 12.33 -4.10 4.07
CA ALA A 78 11.58 -3.68 5.25
C ALA A 78 12.51 -3.29 6.41
N CYS A 79 12.06 -2.35 7.23
CA CYS A 79 12.81 -1.81 8.35
C CYS A 79 12.91 -2.79 9.54
N ASP A 80 11.88 -3.60 9.74
CA ASP A 80 11.81 -4.67 10.74
C ASP A 80 10.73 -5.71 10.38
N ASP A 81 10.46 -6.64 11.30
CA ASP A 81 9.47 -7.71 11.10
C ASP A 81 8.03 -7.17 10.96
N LEU A 82 7.70 -6.04 11.59
CA LEU A 82 6.37 -5.43 11.46
C LEU A 82 6.21 -4.79 10.08
N ASP A 83 7.22 -4.04 9.63
CA ASP A 83 7.26 -3.46 8.30
C ASP A 83 7.29 -4.53 7.19
N ALA A 84 7.90 -5.70 7.46
CA ALA A 84 7.87 -6.85 6.55
C ALA A 84 6.45 -7.42 6.38
N CYS A 85 5.65 -7.45 7.45
CA CYS A 85 4.23 -7.81 7.33
C CYS A 85 3.47 -6.83 6.41
N CYS A 86 3.79 -5.54 6.47
CA CYS A 86 3.18 -4.53 5.62
C CYS A 86 3.63 -4.67 4.16
N GLN A 87 4.90 -4.94 3.90
CA GLN A 87 5.40 -5.25 2.56
C GLN A 87 4.63 -6.41 1.91
N ILE A 88 4.41 -7.49 2.67
CA ILE A 88 3.63 -8.65 2.20
C ILE A 88 2.15 -8.26 1.96
N HIS A 89 1.59 -7.38 2.78
CA HIS A 89 0.22 -6.89 2.64
C HIS A 89 0.06 -6.04 1.38
N ASP A 90 0.95 -5.08 1.17
CA ASP A 90 1.02 -4.21 -0.02
C ASP A 90 1.11 -5.05 -1.30
N ASP A 91 2.01 -6.04 -1.32
CA ASP A 91 2.14 -6.97 -2.45
C ASP A 91 0.85 -7.77 -2.70
N CYS A 92 0.14 -8.15 -1.62
CA CYS A 92 -1.11 -8.90 -1.71
C CYS A 92 -2.24 -8.04 -2.29
N VAL A 93 -2.43 -6.82 -1.79
CA VAL A 93 -3.48 -5.92 -2.27
C VAL A 93 -3.15 -5.34 -3.66
N GLY A 94 -1.87 -5.17 -3.99
CA GLY A 94 -1.43 -4.82 -5.34
C GLY A 94 -1.79 -5.89 -6.37
N LYS A 95 -1.79 -7.17 -5.98
CA LYS A 95 -2.16 -8.30 -6.86
C LYS A 95 -3.65 -8.63 -6.86
N HIS A 96 -4.32 -8.45 -5.72
CA HIS A 96 -5.69 -8.97 -5.51
C HIS A 96 -6.75 -7.88 -5.27
N GLY A 97 -6.35 -6.61 -5.23
CA GLY A 97 -7.21 -5.46 -4.95
C GLY A 97 -7.23 -5.06 -3.48
N MET A 98 -7.46 -3.77 -3.24
CA MET A 98 -7.47 -3.18 -1.88
C MET A 98 -8.62 -3.63 -0.98
N THR A 99 -9.70 -4.19 -1.54
CA THR A 99 -10.84 -4.72 -0.77
C THR A 99 -10.72 -6.22 -0.49
N ASN A 100 -9.54 -6.81 -0.71
CA ASN A 100 -9.35 -8.24 -0.53
C ASN A 100 -9.25 -8.60 0.96
N ILE A 101 -10.35 -9.10 1.53
CA ILE A 101 -10.45 -9.52 2.93
C ILE A 101 -9.37 -10.55 3.31
N LYS A 102 -8.95 -11.44 2.40
CA LYS A 102 -7.91 -12.43 2.70
C LYS A 102 -6.54 -11.76 2.91
N CYS A 103 -6.24 -10.67 2.21
CA CYS A 103 -5.02 -9.89 2.44
C CYS A 103 -5.03 -9.26 3.83
N HIS A 104 -6.13 -8.60 4.21
CA HIS A 104 -6.26 -7.97 5.54
C HIS A 104 -6.20 -8.98 6.69
N GLU A 105 -6.85 -10.13 6.56
CA GLU A 105 -6.81 -11.19 7.58
C GLU A 105 -5.43 -11.84 7.71
N LYS A 106 -4.71 -12.03 6.60
CA LYS A 106 -3.30 -12.50 6.63
C LYS A 106 -2.41 -11.48 7.33
N PHE A 107 -2.57 -10.20 7.03
CA PHE A 107 -1.80 -9.13 7.64
C PHE A 107 -2.04 -9.06 9.15
N LYS A 108 -3.30 -9.06 9.61
CA LYS A 108 -3.66 -9.14 11.04
C LYS A 108 -2.97 -10.31 11.75
N LYS A 109 -2.94 -11.50 11.13
CA LYS A 109 -2.24 -12.67 11.69
C LYS A 109 -0.74 -12.48 11.76
N CYS A 110 -0.14 -11.83 10.77
CA CYS A 110 1.29 -11.53 10.72
C CYS A 110 1.70 -10.60 11.87
N ILE A 111 1.06 -9.44 11.97
CA ILE A 111 1.41 -8.43 12.98
C ILE A 111 1.13 -8.90 14.42
N LYS A 112 0.09 -9.72 14.64
CA LYS A 112 -0.16 -10.35 15.95
C LYS A 112 0.93 -11.35 16.36
N LYS A 113 1.57 -12.03 15.40
CA LYS A 113 2.72 -12.91 15.70
C LYS A 113 3.96 -12.09 16.04
N VAL A 114 4.20 -11.02 15.27
CA VAL A 114 5.31 -10.10 15.50
C VAL A 114 5.18 -9.41 16.86
N HIS A 115 3.98 -8.97 17.23
CA HIS A 115 3.73 -8.37 18.55
C HIS A 115 4.07 -9.31 19.71
N LYS A 116 3.71 -10.59 19.59
CA LYS A 116 4.06 -11.62 20.59
C LYS A 116 5.55 -11.90 20.72
N SER A 117 6.38 -11.45 19.78
CA SER A 117 7.84 -11.63 19.89
C SER A 117 8.48 -10.76 20.98
N GLY A 118 7.75 -9.75 21.50
CA GLY A 118 8.25 -8.86 22.55
C GLY A 118 9.34 -7.88 22.09
N LYS A 119 9.59 -7.79 20.77
CA LYS A 119 10.48 -6.78 20.20
C LYS A 119 9.83 -5.40 20.27
N VAL A 120 10.65 -4.36 20.43
CA VAL A 120 10.19 -2.96 20.41
C VAL A 120 9.90 -2.47 18.99
N GLY A 121 10.65 -2.98 18.00
CA GLY A 121 10.66 -2.49 16.62
C GLY A 121 11.89 -1.65 16.32
N PHE A 122 11.98 -1.08 15.11
CA PHE A 122 13.11 -0.22 14.72
C PHE A 122 13.08 1.18 15.37
N SER A 123 11.93 1.63 15.86
CA SER A 123 11.72 2.97 16.43
C SER A 123 11.23 2.91 17.87
N ILE A 124 11.81 3.73 18.75
CA ILE A 124 11.38 3.91 20.14
C ILE A 124 10.13 4.78 20.21
N ASP A 125 9.97 5.73 19.28
CA ASP A 125 8.83 6.65 19.23
C ASP A 125 7.53 5.94 18.84
N CYS A 126 7.65 4.80 18.14
CA CYS A 126 6.53 4.00 17.66
C CYS A 126 6.75 2.53 18.02
N PRO A 127 6.65 2.17 19.30
CA PRO A 127 6.85 0.80 19.73
C PRO A 127 5.73 -0.09 19.19
N TYR A 128 6.01 -1.39 19.04
CA TYR A 128 5.02 -2.38 18.62
C TYR A 128 3.72 -2.35 19.45
N ASP A 129 3.81 -2.07 20.75
CA ASP A 129 2.65 -1.98 21.64
C ASP A 129 1.69 -0.85 21.30
N VAL A 130 2.14 0.16 20.54
CA VAL A 130 1.29 1.25 20.03
C VAL A 130 0.95 0.99 18.56
N ALA A 131 1.95 0.67 17.74
CA ALA A 131 1.77 0.52 16.30
C ALA A 131 0.87 -0.67 15.93
N VAL A 132 1.03 -1.84 16.58
CA VAL A 132 0.28 -3.05 16.22
C VAL A 132 -1.21 -2.91 16.52
N PRO A 133 -1.65 -2.46 17.72
CA PRO A 133 -3.07 -2.25 17.98
C PRO A 133 -3.72 -1.25 17.00
N THR A 134 -3.04 -0.16 16.70
CA THR A 134 -3.48 0.84 15.72
C THR A 134 -3.67 0.23 14.32
N MET A 135 -2.70 -0.57 13.86
CA MET A 135 -2.80 -1.27 12.58
C MET A 135 -3.91 -2.31 12.57
N VAL A 136 -4.12 -3.06 13.67
CA VAL A 136 -5.23 -4.02 13.78
C VAL A 136 -6.57 -3.31 13.66
N GLN A 137 -6.75 -2.17 14.35
CA GLN A 137 -7.95 -1.36 14.26
C GLN A 137 -8.22 -0.88 12.82
N GLY A 138 -7.18 -0.36 12.15
CA GLY A 138 -7.27 0.05 10.75
C GLY A 138 -7.70 -1.09 9.82
N MET A 139 -7.21 -2.31 10.07
CA MET A 139 -7.59 -3.49 9.29
C MET A 139 -9.02 -3.96 9.55
N ASP A 140 -9.49 -3.88 10.79
CA ASP A 140 -10.88 -4.22 11.12
C ASP A 140 -11.86 -3.27 10.41
N LEU A 141 -11.53 -1.98 10.33
CA LEU A 141 -12.28 -1.01 9.54
C LEU A 141 -12.21 -1.32 8.03
N ALA A 142 -11.03 -1.66 7.50
CA ALA A 142 -10.87 -2.00 6.09
C ALA A 142 -11.68 -3.26 5.70
N ILE A 143 -11.73 -4.27 6.57
CA ILE A 143 -12.54 -5.48 6.35
C ILE A 143 -14.03 -5.14 6.36
N LEU A 144 -14.49 -4.36 7.34
CA LEU A 144 -15.88 -3.90 7.39
C LEU A 144 -16.27 -3.17 6.10
N MET A 145 -15.43 -2.22 5.66
CA MET A 145 -15.65 -1.49 4.40
C MET A 145 -15.65 -2.41 3.18
N SER A 146 -14.76 -3.41 3.15
CA SER A 146 -14.71 -4.41 2.07
C SER A 146 -15.98 -5.25 1.98
N GLN A 147 -16.60 -5.57 3.13
CA GLN A 147 -17.87 -6.30 3.18
C GLN A 147 -19.06 -5.43 2.72
N MET A 148 -19.06 -4.13 3.05
CA MET A 148 -20.09 -3.19 2.61
C MET A 148 -19.99 -2.83 1.12
N ALA A 149 -18.78 -2.81 0.56
CA ALA A 149 -18.51 -2.53 -0.85
C ALA A 149 -18.69 -3.76 -1.76
N GLY A 150 -18.82 -4.96 -1.18
CA GLY A 150 -19.17 -6.16 -1.94
C GLY A 150 -20.61 -6.07 -2.48
N PRO A 151 -20.93 -6.77 -3.59
CA PRO A 151 -22.31 -6.84 -4.03
C PRO A 151 -23.15 -7.40 -2.89
N LYS A 152 -24.20 -6.67 -2.51
CA LYS A 152 -25.30 -7.16 -1.70
C LYS A 152 -25.96 -8.30 -2.48
N LEU A 153 -25.39 -9.51 -2.39
CA LEU A 153 -26.07 -10.74 -2.78
C LEU A 153 -27.03 -11.03 -1.63
N GLU A 154 -28.21 -10.43 -1.76
CA GLU A 154 -29.39 -10.77 -0.98
C GLU A 154 -29.66 -12.26 -1.13
N LEU A 155 -29.73 -12.90 0.04
CA LEU A 155 -30.74 -13.86 0.49
C LEU A 155 -31.77 -14.32 -0.56
#